data_AF-A0A2V5P1G8-F1
#
_entry.id   AF-A0A2V5P1G8-F1
#
_cell.length_a   1.000
_cell.length_b   1.000
_cell.length_c   1.000
_cell.angle_alpha   90.00
_cell.angle_beta   90.00
_cell.angle_gamma   90.00
#
_symmetry.space_group_name_H-M   'P 1'
#
loop_
_entity.id
_entity.type
_entity.pdbx_description
1 polymer ?
#
loop_
_entity_poly.entity_id
_entity_poly.type
_entity_poly.pdbx_seq_one_letter_code
_entity_poly.pdbx_strand_id
1 'polypeptide(L)'
;MKPTLGFGSLSTLEVGRVTPCAPPIPPVLPNGLPQSGRVTRLASPILVLLSLGVLSSVAVLFFFNPSQSSFYPVCLFHQTTGLLCPGCGSLRALHQLLHGNLAAAFHFNALLISSLPILAWLSIRLALDRLRSDLRYSLHPKLAMILPLPRPPRLVIRPAWLWFALAVVLAFGILRNLPFPQLSWLAP
;
A
#
# COMPACT_ATOMS: atom_id res chain seq x y z
N MET A 1 1.77 82.52 76.35
CA MET A 1 2.82 81.50 76.13
C MET A 1 2.20 80.10 76.25
N LYS A 2 2.04 79.41 75.12
CA LYS A 2 1.98 77.94 75.00
C LYS A 2 2.25 77.64 73.51
N PRO A 3 3.27 76.84 73.16
CA PRO A 3 3.66 76.62 71.77
C PRO A 3 2.82 75.51 71.14
N THR A 4 2.36 75.74 69.91
CA THR A 4 1.82 74.73 69.00
C THR A 4 2.97 74.09 68.22
N LEU A 5 3.14 72.77 68.33
CA LEU A 5 4.06 71.98 67.52
C LEU A 5 3.38 70.71 67.03
N GLY A 6 3.44 70.50 65.71
CA GLY A 6 3.68 69.20 65.10
C GLY A 6 2.48 68.48 64.48
N PHE A 7 2.80 67.70 63.44
CA PHE A 7 1.98 66.85 62.56
C PHE A 7 1.35 67.61 61.38
N GLY A 8 1.75 67.41 60.11
CA GLY A 8 2.34 66.24 59.47
C GLY A 8 1.36 65.78 58.39
N SER A 9 1.74 65.83 57.12
CA SER A 9 1.16 65.01 56.04
C SER A 9 1.88 65.26 54.72
N LEU A 10 2.92 64.46 54.47
CA LEU A 10 3.27 63.98 53.13
C LEU A 10 2.14 63.05 52.66
N SER A 11 2.07 62.84 51.34
CA SER A 11 1.18 61.92 50.60
C SER A 11 -0.20 62.50 50.25
N THR A 12 -0.45 62.68 48.95
CA THR A 12 -1.01 61.58 48.15
C THR A 12 -0.43 61.58 46.74
N LEU A 13 0.45 60.60 46.50
CA LEU A 13 0.80 60.11 45.18
C LEU A 13 -0.44 59.44 44.55
N GLU A 14 -0.72 59.77 43.29
CA GLU A 14 -1.66 59.05 42.44
C GLU A 14 -1.33 57.56 42.42
N VAL A 15 -2.18 56.75 43.04
CA VAL A 15 -2.17 55.30 42.83
C VAL A 15 -2.94 55.02 41.55
N GLY A 16 -2.19 54.88 40.46
CA GLY A 16 -2.66 54.32 39.20
C GLY A 16 -3.37 52.98 39.45
N ARG A 17 -4.60 52.89 38.96
CA ARG A 17 -5.49 51.74 39.13
C ARG A 17 -4.91 50.55 38.35
N VAL A 18 -4.31 49.60 39.07
CA VAL A 18 -3.83 48.32 38.52
C VAL A 18 -5.04 47.50 38.08
N THR A 19 -5.19 47.29 36.77
CA THR A 19 -6.13 46.30 36.22
C THR A 19 -5.71 44.90 36.66
N PRO A 20 -6.60 44.06 37.22
CA PRO A 20 -6.27 42.67 37.51
C PRO A 20 -5.92 41.94 36.20
N CYS A 21 -4.74 41.33 36.15
CA CYS A 21 -4.39 40.40 35.07
C CYS A 21 -5.43 39.28 35.01
N ALA A 22 -6.01 39.07 33.82
CA ALA A 22 -6.85 37.91 33.56
C ALA A 22 -6.04 36.63 33.87
N PRO A 23 -6.66 35.61 34.49
CA PRO A 23 -5.95 34.36 34.78
C PRO A 23 -5.50 33.69 33.48
N PRO A 24 -4.33 33.01 33.46
CA PRO A 24 -3.88 32.28 32.29
C PRO A 24 -4.90 31.20 31.93
N ILE A 25 -5.40 31.25 30.71
CA ILE A 25 -6.29 30.24 30.15
C ILE A 25 -5.50 28.91 30.13
N PRO A 26 -5.98 27.83 30.77
CA PRO A 26 -5.30 26.55 30.69
C PRO A 26 -5.27 26.08 29.23
N PRO A 27 -4.18 25.42 28.77
CA PRO A 27 -4.14 24.84 27.44
C PRO A 27 -5.29 23.85 27.30
N VAL A 28 -6.18 24.11 26.34
CA VAL A 28 -7.25 23.19 25.95
C VAL A 28 -6.57 21.90 25.49
N LEU A 29 -6.61 20.84 26.33
CA LEU A 29 -6.23 19.51 25.87
C LEU A 29 -7.16 19.15 24.71
N PRO A 30 -6.64 18.72 23.55
CA PRO A 30 -7.50 18.24 22.49
C PRO A 30 -8.30 17.03 23.01
N ASN A 31 -9.60 17.24 23.21
CA ASN A 31 -10.57 16.19 23.45
C ASN A 31 -10.67 15.32 22.19
N GLY A 32 -9.85 14.28 22.14
CA GLY A 32 -9.84 13.36 21.02
C GLY A 32 -8.60 12.51 21.04
N LEU A 33 -8.58 11.48 21.89
CA LEU A 33 -7.85 10.27 21.50
C LEU A 33 -8.42 9.87 20.13
N PRO A 34 -7.60 9.79 19.06
CA PRO A 34 -8.10 9.27 17.80
C PRO A 34 -8.68 7.88 18.09
N GLN A 35 -9.95 7.64 17.70
CA GLN A 35 -10.61 6.35 17.85
C GLN A 35 -9.95 5.31 16.93
N SER A 36 -8.72 4.93 17.27
CA SER A 36 -7.86 3.91 16.67
C SER A 36 -8.36 2.51 17.05
N GLY A 37 -9.66 2.27 16.88
CA GLY A 37 -10.32 1.01 17.20
C GLY A 37 -11.39 0.60 16.19
N ARG A 38 -11.78 1.49 15.26
CA ARG A 38 -12.79 1.16 14.23
C ARG A 38 -12.19 0.65 12.92
N VAL A 39 -10.90 0.92 12.64
CA VAL A 39 -10.24 0.49 11.40
C VAL A 39 -9.87 -1.00 11.42
N THR A 40 -9.71 -1.61 12.61
CA THR A 40 -9.30 -3.03 12.75
C THR A 40 -10.44 -4.04 12.65
N ARG A 41 -11.71 -3.66 12.90
CA ARG A 41 -12.84 -4.63 12.84
C ARG A 41 -13.49 -4.77 11.46
N LEU A 42 -13.55 -3.72 10.65
CA LEU A 42 -14.15 -3.79 9.31
C LEU A 42 -13.19 -4.29 8.22
N ALA A 43 -11.87 -4.15 8.42
CA ALA A 43 -10.87 -4.72 7.50
C ALA A 43 -10.81 -6.26 7.57
N SER A 44 -11.18 -6.86 8.71
CA SER A 44 -11.08 -8.30 8.95
C SER A 44 -11.99 -9.17 8.04
N PRO A 45 -13.31 -8.94 7.93
CA PRO A 45 -14.16 -9.78 7.08
C PRO A 45 -13.83 -9.65 5.59
N ILE A 46 -13.48 -8.44 5.12
CA ILE A 46 -13.12 -8.21 3.72
C ILE A 46 -11.83 -8.95 3.37
N LEU A 47 -10.80 -8.87 4.22
CA LEU A 47 -9.54 -9.59 4.00
C LEU A 47 -9.75 -11.11 4.01
N VAL A 48 -10.59 -11.63 4.91
CA VAL A 48 -10.96 -13.04 4.94
C VAL A 48 -11.65 -13.44 3.64
N LEU A 49 -12.67 -12.70 3.19
CA LEU A 49 -13.36 -12.97 1.94
C LEU A 49 -12.44 -12.92 0.72
N LEU A 50 -11.55 -11.92 0.65
CA LEU A 50 -10.55 -11.81 -0.41
C LEU A 50 -9.59 -13.01 -0.40
N SER A 51 -9.11 -13.41 0.78
CA SER A 51 -8.20 -14.56 0.92
C SER A 51 -8.87 -15.88 0.50
N LEU A 52 -10.13 -16.07 0.89
CA LEU A 52 -10.93 -17.22 0.47
C LEU A 52 -11.18 -17.22 -1.04
N GLY A 53 -11.47 -16.05 -1.62
CA GLY A 53 -11.65 -15.88 -3.06
C GLY A 53 -10.37 -16.17 -3.86
N VAL A 54 -9.21 -15.75 -3.36
CA VAL A 54 -7.91 -16.09 -3.96
C VAL A 54 -7.67 -17.59 -3.86
N LEU A 55 -7.88 -18.19 -2.68
CA LEU A 55 -7.64 -19.62 -2.47
C LEU A 55 -8.56 -20.48 -3.35
N SER A 56 -9.84 -20.12 -3.47
CA SER A 56 -10.78 -20.83 -4.34
C SER A 56 -10.41 -20.68 -5.81
N SER A 57 -9.99 -19.49 -6.25
CA SER A 57 -9.52 -19.25 -7.63
C SER A 57 -8.27 -20.07 -7.96
N VAL A 58 -7.32 -20.15 -7.02
CA VAL A 58 -6.12 -20.99 -7.16
C VAL A 58 -6.50 -22.47 -7.22
N ALA A 59 -7.43 -22.93 -6.39
CA ALA A 59 -7.91 -24.30 -6.42
C ALA A 59 -8.58 -24.64 -7.76
N VAL A 60 -9.47 -23.77 -8.26
CA VAL A 60 -10.10 -23.94 -9.59
C VAL A 60 -9.03 -24.01 -10.66
N LEU A 61 -8.05 -23.11 -10.65
CA LEU A 61 -6.98 -23.11 -11.64
C LEU A 61 -6.03 -24.31 -11.50
N PHE A 62 -5.91 -24.90 -10.31
CA PHE A 62 -5.13 -26.12 -10.08
C PHE A 62 -5.84 -27.36 -10.65
N PHE A 63 -7.14 -27.49 -10.43
CA PHE A 63 -7.90 -28.69 -10.84
C PHE A 63 -8.43 -28.63 -12.28
N PHE A 64 -8.73 -27.44 -12.80
CA PHE A 64 -9.34 -27.28 -14.12
C PHE A 64 -8.34 -26.71 -15.12
N ASN A 65 -7.94 -27.54 -16.09
CA ASN A 65 -7.01 -27.13 -17.13
C ASN A 65 -7.63 -26.09 -18.07
N PRO A 66 -7.02 -24.89 -18.22
CA PRO A 66 -7.53 -23.85 -19.10
C PRO A 66 -7.45 -24.20 -20.60
N SER A 67 -6.69 -25.21 -21.01
CA SER A 67 -6.68 -25.67 -22.41
C SER A 67 -7.83 -26.62 -22.74
N GLN A 68 -8.52 -27.17 -21.74
CA GLN A 68 -9.58 -28.16 -21.92
C GLN A 68 -10.96 -27.67 -21.44
N SER A 69 -10.99 -26.64 -20.60
CA SER A 69 -12.23 -26.21 -19.96
C SER A 69 -12.85 -25.01 -20.68
N SER A 70 -14.08 -25.19 -21.19
CA SER A 70 -14.82 -24.18 -21.98
C SER A 70 -15.25 -22.95 -21.17
N PHE A 71 -15.27 -23.03 -19.84
CA PHE A 71 -15.71 -21.92 -18.99
C PHE A 71 -14.67 -20.79 -18.86
N TYR A 72 -13.42 -21.00 -19.27
CA TYR A 72 -12.40 -19.96 -19.21
C TYR A 72 -12.56 -18.94 -20.35
N PRO A 73 -12.34 -17.65 -20.09
CA PRO A 73 -12.48 -16.62 -21.11
C PRO A 73 -11.42 -16.80 -22.21
N VAL A 74 -11.88 -16.78 -23.46
CA VAL A 74 -11.01 -16.69 -24.63
C VAL A 74 -10.44 -15.29 -24.78
N CYS A 75 -9.26 -15.17 -25.38
CA CYS A 75 -8.68 -13.86 -25.64
C CYS A 75 -9.37 -13.19 -26.84
N LEU A 76 -10.26 -12.23 -26.54
CA LEU A 76 -10.96 -11.46 -27.57
C LEU A 76 -9.99 -10.72 -28.49
N PHE A 77 -8.89 -10.19 -27.98
CA PHE A 77 -7.88 -9.49 -28.78
C PHE A 77 -7.27 -10.40 -29.86
N HIS A 78 -6.93 -11.64 -29.49
CA HIS A 78 -6.37 -12.59 -30.45
C HIS A 78 -7.42 -13.06 -31.45
N GLN A 79 -8.66 -13.25 -31.03
CA GLN A 79 -9.74 -13.61 -31.96
C GLN A 79 -10.07 -12.51 -32.97
N THR A 80 -9.98 -11.24 -32.58
CA THR A 80 -10.33 -10.12 -33.48
C THR A 80 -9.17 -9.66 -34.34
N THR A 81 -7.94 -9.67 -33.83
CA THR A 81 -6.77 -9.14 -34.55
C THR A 81 -5.86 -10.22 -35.12
N GLY A 82 -5.97 -11.47 -34.66
CA GLY A 82 -4.99 -12.53 -34.91
C GLY A 82 -3.66 -12.35 -34.17
N LEU A 83 -3.45 -11.23 -33.47
CA LEU A 83 -2.20 -10.91 -32.77
C LEU A 83 -2.23 -11.42 -31.32
N LEU A 84 -1.06 -11.80 -30.81
CA LEU A 84 -0.89 -12.21 -29.42
C LEU A 84 -0.61 -10.98 -28.53
N CYS A 85 -1.47 -10.76 -27.55
CA CYS A 85 -1.30 -9.75 -26.51
C CYS A 85 -0.23 -10.14 -25.47
N PRO A 86 0.36 -9.19 -24.72
CA PRO A 86 1.36 -9.51 -23.68
C PRO A 86 0.81 -10.37 -22.53
N GLY A 87 -0.51 -10.34 -22.30
CA GLY A 87 -1.19 -11.18 -21.31
C GLY A 87 -1.66 -12.55 -21.84
N CYS A 88 -1.48 -12.82 -23.13
CA CYS A 88 -2.01 -14.02 -23.75
C CYS A 88 -1.24 -15.25 -23.25
N GLY A 89 -1.97 -16.26 -22.76
CA GLY A 89 -1.39 -17.47 -22.17
C GLY A 89 -1.15 -17.41 -20.65
N SER A 90 -1.47 -16.30 -19.95
CA SER A 90 -1.23 -16.19 -18.50
C SER A 90 -1.92 -17.27 -17.66
N LEU A 91 -3.18 -17.62 -17.94
CA LEU A 91 -3.87 -18.70 -17.22
C LEU A 91 -3.19 -20.07 -17.41
N ARG A 92 -2.78 -20.38 -18.65
CA ARG A 92 -2.02 -21.60 -18.97
C ARG A 92 -0.67 -21.62 -18.26
N ALA A 93 0.02 -20.48 -18.23
CA ALA A 93 1.28 -20.33 -17.52
C ALA A 93 1.13 -20.54 -16.01
N LEU A 94 0.11 -19.93 -15.38
CA LEU A 94 -0.18 -20.11 -13.96
C LEU A 94 -0.56 -21.55 -13.63
N HIS A 95 -1.37 -22.21 -14.45
CA HIS A 95 -1.68 -23.63 -14.27
C HIS A 95 -0.40 -24.48 -14.29
N GLN A 96 0.49 -24.29 -15.27
CA GLN A 96 1.76 -25.02 -15.32
C GLN A 96 2.67 -24.71 -14.13
N LEU A 97 2.71 -23.45 -13.70
CA LEU A 97 3.47 -23.02 -12.53
C LEU A 97 2.97 -23.70 -11.25
N LEU A 98 1.65 -23.81 -11.08
CA LEU A 98 1.01 -24.50 -9.95
C LEU A 98 1.35 -26.00 -9.92
N HIS A 99 1.62 -26.60 -11.08
CA HIS A 99 2.07 -28.00 -11.19
C HIS A 99 3.60 -28.14 -11.15
N GLY A 100 4.35 -27.06 -10.93
CA GLY A 100 5.81 -27.07 -10.85
C GLY A 100 6.54 -27.09 -12.20
N ASN A 101 5.82 -26.99 -13.31
CA ASN A 101 6.43 -27.03 -14.64
C ASN A 101 6.84 -25.62 -15.10
N LEU A 102 7.99 -25.16 -14.58
CA LEU A 102 8.52 -23.81 -14.84
C LEU A 102 8.84 -23.56 -16.32
N ALA A 103 9.40 -24.57 -17.02
CA ALA A 103 9.75 -24.43 -18.43
C ALA A 103 8.49 -24.23 -19.29
N ALA A 104 7.45 -25.04 -19.07
CA ALA A 104 6.17 -24.88 -19.75
C ALA A 104 5.49 -23.55 -19.38
N ALA A 105 5.55 -23.15 -18.11
CA ALA A 105 4.99 -21.87 -17.67
C ALA A 105 5.66 -20.67 -18.36
N PHE A 106 6.98 -20.71 -18.52
CA PHE A 106 7.75 -19.69 -19.21
C PHE A 106 7.43 -19.64 -20.72
N HIS A 107 7.26 -20.80 -21.35
CA HIS A 107 6.81 -20.89 -22.75
C HIS A 107 5.43 -20.25 -22.95
N PHE A 108 4.48 -20.50 -22.02
CA PHE A 108 3.15 -19.91 -22.12
C PHE A 108 3.12 -18.41 -21.86
N ASN A 109 3.88 -17.90 -20.88
CA ASN A 109 4.03 -16.45 -20.67
C ASN A 109 5.32 -16.10 -19.90
N ALA A 110 6.40 -15.84 -20.64
CA ALA A 110 7.69 -15.45 -20.09
C ALA A 110 7.63 -14.12 -19.31
N LEU A 111 6.83 -13.15 -19.76
CA LEU A 111 6.68 -11.86 -19.09
C LEU A 111 6.05 -12.03 -17.70
N LEU A 112 5.02 -12.87 -17.58
CA LEU A 112 4.40 -13.19 -16.30
C LEU A 112 5.42 -13.81 -15.36
N ILE A 113 6.08 -14.90 -15.77
CA ILE A 113 7.00 -15.65 -14.91
C ILE A 113 8.21 -14.80 -14.48
N SER A 114 8.76 -13.98 -15.38
CA SER A 114 9.86 -13.06 -15.05
C SER A 114 9.45 -11.92 -14.12
N SER A 115 8.18 -11.52 -14.13
CA SER A 115 7.66 -10.49 -13.20
C SER A 115 7.39 -11.00 -11.78
N LEU A 116 7.18 -12.32 -11.60
CA LEU A 116 6.81 -12.91 -10.31
C LEU A 116 7.84 -12.66 -9.20
N PRO A 117 9.17 -12.80 -9.39
CA PRO A 117 10.15 -12.53 -8.34
C PRO A 117 10.08 -11.08 -7.83
N ILE A 118 9.87 -10.11 -8.73
CA ILE A 118 9.76 -8.69 -8.41
C ILE A 118 8.48 -8.44 -7.61
N LEU A 119 7.35 -8.99 -8.06
CA LEU A 119 6.07 -8.90 -7.37
C LEU A 119 6.13 -9.56 -5.99
N ALA A 120 6.74 -10.74 -5.88
CA ALA A 120 6.92 -11.46 -4.62
C ALA A 120 7.78 -10.66 -3.65
N TRP A 121 8.93 -10.16 -4.11
CA TRP A 121 9.81 -9.33 -3.29
C TRP A 121 9.11 -8.07 -2.77
N LEU A 122 8.42 -7.34 -3.65
CA LEU A 122 7.68 -6.15 -3.28
C LEU A 122 6.56 -6.46 -2.28
N SER A 123 5.81 -7.53 -2.52
CA SER A 123 4.74 -7.98 -1.63
C SER A 123 5.27 -8.36 -0.24
N ILE A 124 6.38 -9.10 -0.18
CA ILE A 124 7.04 -9.50 1.06
C ILE A 124 7.56 -8.27 1.80
N ARG A 125 8.23 -7.32 1.12
CA ARG A 125 8.72 -6.07 1.72
C ARG A 125 7.57 -5.31 2.39
N LEU A 126 6.48 -5.10 1.66
CA LEU A 126 5.31 -4.39 2.17
C LEU A 126 4.62 -5.13 3.31
N ALA A 127 4.52 -6.46 3.23
CA ALA A 127 3.96 -7.28 4.29
C ALA A 127 4.82 -7.24 5.56
N LEU A 128 6.15 -7.34 5.44
CA LEU A 128 7.08 -7.26 6.57
C LEU A 128 7.07 -5.88 7.22
N ASP A 129 7.06 -4.81 6.43
CA ASP A 129 6.99 -3.45 6.98
C ASP A 129 5.65 -3.21 7.69
N ARG A 130 4.56 -3.77 7.16
CA ARG A 130 3.26 -3.75 7.83
C ARG A 130 3.30 -4.51 9.16
N LEU A 131 3.80 -5.75 9.15
CA LEU A 131 3.87 -6.60 10.33
C LEU A 131 4.77 -5.97 11.43
N ARG A 132 5.90 -5.37 11.05
CA ARG A 132 6.77 -4.65 11.99
C ARG A 132 6.09 -3.42 12.59
N SER A 133 5.30 -2.70 11.79
CA SER A 133 4.57 -1.53 12.26
C SER A 133 3.48 -1.89 13.28
N ASP A 134 2.74 -2.99 13.02
CA ASP A 134 1.71 -3.50 13.93
C ASP A 134 2.32 -4.04 15.23
N LEU A 135 3.43 -4.79 15.13
CA LEU A 135 4.13 -5.34 16.30
C LEU A 135 4.67 -4.23 17.23
N ARG A 136 5.22 -3.14 16.66
CA ARG A 136 5.72 -1.98 17.41
C ARG A 136 4.60 -1.27 18.19
N TYR A 137 3.39 -1.18 17.64
CA TYR A 137 2.24 -0.60 18.33
C TYR A 137 1.79 -1.44 19.52
N SER A 138 1.75 -2.78 19.35
CA SER A 138 1.34 -3.71 20.41
C SER A 138 2.33 -3.77 21.59
N LEU A 139 3.64 -3.69 21.34
CA LEU A 139 4.66 -3.82 22.40
C LEU A 139 4.87 -2.54 23.22
N HIS A 140 4.66 -1.34 22.66
CA HIS A 140 5.02 -0.09 23.33
C HIS A 140 4.01 1.06 23.06
N PRO A 141 2.78 0.97 23.59
CA PRO A 141 1.73 1.96 23.34
C PRO A 141 2.12 3.36 23.84
N LYS A 142 2.89 3.46 24.94
CA LYS A 142 3.41 4.75 25.44
C LYS A 142 4.47 5.39 24.52
N LEU A 143 5.24 4.57 23.80
CA LEU A 143 6.34 5.04 22.94
C LEU A 143 5.82 5.48 21.56
N ALA A 144 4.67 4.96 21.12
CA ALA A 144 3.94 5.42 19.94
C ALA A 144 3.41 6.87 20.08
N MET A 145 3.26 7.37 21.32
CA MET A 145 2.88 8.75 21.60
C MET A 145 4.06 9.73 21.52
N ILE A 146 5.28 9.25 21.78
CA ILE A 146 6.52 10.06 21.83
C ILE A 146 7.25 10.05 20.49
N LEU A 147 7.26 8.92 19.78
CA LEU A 147 7.91 8.80 18.49
C LEU A 147 6.87 8.81 17.36
N PRO A 148 6.86 9.81 16.46
CA PRO A 148 5.91 9.86 15.36
C PRO A 148 6.00 8.56 14.53
N LEU A 149 4.83 7.97 14.27
CA LEU A 149 4.67 6.73 13.51
C LEU A 149 5.57 6.71 12.26
N PRO A 150 6.20 5.56 11.92
CA PRO A 150 6.75 5.36 10.60
C PRO A 150 5.63 5.62 9.59
N ARG A 151 5.78 6.66 8.77
CA ARG A 151 4.83 6.90 7.67
C ARG A 151 4.76 5.62 6.84
N PRO A 152 3.57 5.18 6.40
CA PRO A 152 3.50 4.03 5.51
C PRO A 152 4.47 4.29 4.36
N PRO A 153 5.30 3.30 3.96
CA PRO A 153 6.22 3.48 2.87
C PRO A 153 5.40 3.94 1.68
N ARG A 154 5.50 5.22 1.32
CA ARG A 154 4.92 5.70 0.07
C ARG A 154 5.74 4.98 -0.98
N LEU A 155 5.11 4.05 -1.69
CA LEU A 155 5.64 3.56 -2.95
C LEU A 155 5.73 4.77 -3.88
N VAL A 156 6.87 5.47 -3.84
CA VAL A 156 7.19 6.50 -4.82
C VAL A 156 7.68 5.75 -6.04
N ILE A 157 6.75 5.21 -6.82
CA ILE A 157 7.06 4.67 -8.14
C ILE A 157 7.46 5.88 -8.98
N ARG A 158 8.76 6.03 -9.24
CA ARG A 158 9.23 7.09 -10.11
C ARG A 158 8.56 6.92 -11.48
N PRO A 159 8.04 7.98 -12.11
CA PRO A 159 7.41 7.88 -13.43
C PRO A 159 8.25 7.13 -14.46
N ALA A 160 9.58 7.25 -14.39
CA ALA A 160 10.52 6.50 -15.22
C ALA A 160 10.32 4.97 -15.18
N TRP A 161 10.02 4.39 -14.02
CA TRP A 161 9.76 2.95 -13.88
C TRP A 161 8.46 2.53 -14.56
N LEU A 162 7.44 3.38 -14.56
CA LEU A 162 6.18 3.12 -15.27
C LEU A 162 6.40 3.11 -16.78
N TRP A 163 7.15 4.09 -17.30
CA TRP A 163 7.53 4.14 -18.71
C TRP A 163 8.40 2.95 -19.12
N PHE A 164 9.35 2.57 -18.28
CA PHE A 164 10.17 1.38 -18.51
C PHE A 164 9.32 0.10 -18.56
N ALA A 165 8.43 -0.10 -17.59
CA ALA A 165 7.53 -1.26 -17.57
C ALA A 165 6.63 -1.29 -18.81
N LEU A 166 6.08 -0.15 -19.21
CA LEU A 166 5.30 -0.03 -20.45
C LEU A 166 6.13 -0.39 -21.68
N ALA A 167 7.36 0.12 -21.79
CA ALA A 167 8.26 -0.18 -22.90
C ALA A 167 8.57 -1.69 -22.97
N VAL A 168 8.80 -2.35 -21.82
CA VAL A 168 9.02 -3.80 -21.74
C VAL A 168 7.78 -4.58 -22.20
N VAL A 169 6.59 -4.19 -21.75
CA VAL A 169 5.32 -4.83 -22.13
C VAL A 169 5.09 -4.70 -23.64
N LEU A 170 5.31 -3.52 -24.21
CA LEU A 170 5.18 -3.27 -25.65
C LEU A 170 6.23 -4.04 -26.45
N ALA A 171 7.49 -4.01 -26.03
CA ALA A 171 8.57 -4.76 -26.67
C ALA A 171 8.29 -6.27 -26.65
N PHE A 172 7.79 -6.81 -25.54
CA PHE A 172 7.38 -8.21 -25.45
C PHE A 172 6.20 -8.53 -26.37
N GLY A 173 5.19 -7.67 -26.41
CA GLY A 173 4.06 -7.81 -27.33
C GLY A 173 4.50 -7.81 -28.78
N ILE A 174 5.37 -6.89 -29.17
CA ILE A 174 5.94 -6.83 -30.52
C ILE A 174 6.74 -8.11 -30.80
N LEU A 175 7.69 -8.46 -29.94
CA LEU A 175 8.58 -9.61 -30.09
C LEU A 175 7.81 -10.93 -30.29
N ARG A 176 6.67 -11.11 -29.63
CA ARG A 176 5.79 -12.28 -29.79
C ARG A 176 5.09 -12.37 -31.15
N ASN A 177 4.93 -11.25 -31.84
CA ASN A 177 4.24 -11.20 -33.13
C ASN A 177 5.22 -11.08 -34.31
N LEU A 178 6.53 -11.07 -34.08
CA LEU A 178 7.51 -11.03 -35.17
C LEU A 178 7.61 -12.41 -35.85
N PRO A 179 7.56 -12.48 -37.19
CA PRO A 179 7.56 -13.72 -37.96
C PRO A 179 8.95 -14.36 -38.07
N PHE A 180 9.76 -14.27 -37.03
CA PHE A 180 11.08 -14.90 -37.02
C PHE A 180 10.96 -16.38 -36.61
N PRO A 181 11.49 -17.33 -37.39
CA PRO A 181 11.40 -18.77 -37.09
C PRO A 181 11.94 -19.15 -35.71
N GLN A 182 12.93 -18.41 -35.21
CA GLN A 182 13.58 -18.62 -33.91
C GLN A 182 12.71 -18.17 -32.71
N LEU A 183 11.69 -17.34 -32.96
CA LEU A 183 10.76 -16.80 -31.96
C LEU A 183 9.43 -17.55 -31.91
N SER A 184 9.26 -18.57 -32.74
CA SER A 184 8.11 -19.48 -32.72
C SER A 184 7.90 -20.16 -31.36
N TRP A 185 8.96 -20.37 -30.57
CA TRP A 185 8.89 -20.84 -29.18
C TRP A 185 8.14 -19.89 -28.22
N LEU A 186 8.02 -18.60 -28.55
CA LEU A 186 7.32 -17.61 -27.72
C LEU A 186 5.81 -17.55 -28.02
N ALA A 187 5.38 -18.18 -29.12
CA ALA A 187 4.00 -18.33 -29.55
C ALA A 187 3.49 -19.74 -29.17
N PRO A 188 2.58 -19.84 -28.18
CA PRO A 188 2.06 -21.11 -27.70
C PRO A 188 0.88 -21.66 -28.51
#